data_AF-A0A359FYN3-F1
#
_entry.id   AF-A0A359FYN3-F1
#
_cell.length_a   1.000
_cell.length_b   1.000
_cell.length_c   1.000
_cell.angle_alpha   90.00
_cell.angle_beta   90.00
_cell.angle_gamma   90.00
#
_symmetry.space_group_name_H-M   'P 1'
#
loop_
_entity.id
_entity.type
_entity.pdbx_description
1 polymer ?
#
loop_
_entity_poly.entity_id
_entity_poly.type
_entity_poly.pdbx_seq_one_letter_code
_entity_poly.pdbx_strand_id
1 'polypeptide(L)'
;MLYSPYYFLSFSMPRVLPSNAEYPGEGNLEYSYNQQYFLSGGTQIAFTNDHSVRLSALARFEDSMESVYDITALYNYAGIFTAGGSYRP
;
A
#
# COMPACT_ATOMS: atom_id res chain seq x y z
N MET A 1 1.94 -2.60 13.65
CA MET A 1 0.80 -3.25 12.96
C MET A 1 -0.19 -3.69 14.03
N LEU A 2 -1.44 -3.25 13.92
CA LEU A 2 -2.57 -3.79 14.68
C LEU A 2 -3.30 -4.76 13.75
N TYR A 3 -3.47 -6.01 14.19
CA TYR A 3 -4.05 -7.06 13.37
C TYR A 3 -5.07 -7.86 14.17
N SER A 4 -6.22 -8.12 13.55
CA SER A 4 -7.21 -9.07 14.01
C SER A 4 -7.76 -9.84 12.79
N PRO A 5 -8.49 -10.95 13.00
CA PRO A 5 -9.17 -11.64 11.91
C PRO A 5 -10.15 -10.76 11.10
N TYR A 6 -10.63 -9.65 11.68
CA TYR A 6 -11.65 -8.79 11.07
C TYR A 6 -11.08 -7.51 10.48
N TYR A 7 -9.97 -7.01 10.99
CA TYR A 7 -9.40 -5.75 10.52
C TYR A 7 -7.89 -5.70 10.74
N PHE A 8 -7.23 -4.87 9.94
CA PHE A 8 -5.83 -4.53 10.13
C PHE A 8 -5.62 -3.04 9.97
N LEU A 9 -4.63 -2.53 10.68
CA LEU A 9 -4.11 -1.18 10.55
C LEU A 9 -2.59 -1.25 10.65
N SER A 10 -1.90 -0.63 9.72
CA SER A 10 -0.45 -0.62 9.66
C SER A 10 0.07 0.76 9.30
N PHE A 11 1.22 1.08 9.86
CA PHE A 11 2.01 2.23 9.51
C PHE A 11 3.43 1.74 9.24
N SER A 12 4.03 2.18 8.14
CA SER A 12 5.42 1.89 7.82
C SER A 12 6.11 3.11 7.23
N MET A 13 7.39 3.23 7.54
CA MET A 13 8.27 4.28 7.06
C MET A 13 9.54 3.61 6.54
N PRO A 14 9.46 2.90 5.40
CA PRO A 14 10.62 2.23 4.85
C PRO A 14 11.66 3.27 4.46
N ARG A 15 12.92 2.98 4.79
CA ARG A 15 14.05 3.76 4.32
C ARG A 15 14.65 3.07 3.11
N VAL A 16 14.37 3.60 1.92
CA VAL A 16 15.03 3.13 0.69
C VAL A 16 16.45 3.69 0.71
N LEU A 17 17.45 2.82 0.74
CA LEU A 17 18.84 3.25 0.60
C LEU A 17 18.99 3.91 -0.79
N PRO A 18 19.72 5.02 -0.91
CA PRO A 18 19.94 5.65 -2.20
C PRO A 18 20.56 4.61 -3.15
N SER A 19 19.84 4.26 -4.23
CA SER A 19 20.46 3.49 -5.31
C SER A 19 21.30 4.47 -6.10
N ASN A 20 22.62 4.39 -5.96
CA ASN A 20 23.55 5.14 -6.79
C ASN A 20 23.45 4.59 -8.22
N ALA A 21 22.50 5.11 -9.01
CA ALA A 21 22.52 4.95 -10.45
C ALA A 21 23.43 6.04 -11.00
N GLU A 22 24.73 5.77 -11.08
CA GLU A 22 25.67 6.63 -11.79
C GLU A 22 25.34 6.56 -13.30
N TYR A 23 24.63 7.55 -13.80
CA TYR A 23 24.57 7.80 -15.23
C TYR A 23 25.84 8.59 -15.61
N PRO A 24 26.71 8.06 -16.48
CA PRO A 24 27.91 8.78 -16.89
C PRO A 24 27.50 10.01 -17.71
N GLY A 25 27.51 11.19 -17.08
CA GLY A 25 27.23 12.47 -17.75
C GLY A 25 26.71 13.60 -16.87
N GLU A 26 26.15 13.33 -15.68
CA GLU A 26 25.50 14.36 -14.86
C GLU A 26 26.24 14.58 -13.52
N GLY A 27 27.29 15.39 -13.55
CA GLY A 27 27.90 15.92 -12.33
C GLY A 27 26.98 16.99 -11.73
N ASN A 28 26.51 16.75 -10.49
CA ASN A 28 25.67 17.62 -9.63
C ASN A 28 24.15 17.41 -9.67
N LEU A 29 23.67 16.17 -9.60
CA LEU A 29 22.37 15.92 -8.98
C LEU A 29 22.57 15.67 -7.48
N GLU A 30 22.19 16.64 -6.64
CA GLU A 30 21.94 16.37 -5.22
C GLU A 30 20.80 15.35 -5.13
N TYR A 31 21.13 14.09 -4.85
CA TYR A 31 20.14 13.06 -4.62
C TYR A 31 19.48 13.31 -3.26
N SER A 32 18.40 14.09 -3.26
CA SER A 32 17.54 14.25 -2.09
C SER A 32 16.82 12.94 -1.81
N TYR A 33 16.89 12.50 -0.56
CA TYR A 33 16.12 11.35 -0.09
C TYR A 33 14.67 11.78 0.15
N ASN A 34 13.74 11.20 -0.60
CA ASN A 34 12.32 11.41 -0.35
C ASN A 34 11.82 10.38 0.66
N GLN A 35 11.60 10.82 1.91
CA GLN A 35 11.02 9.96 2.94
C GLN A 35 9.58 9.62 2.55
N GLN A 36 9.30 8.31 2.43
CA GLN A 36 7.95 7.80 2.20
C GLN A 36 7.35 7.29 3.51
N TYR A 37 6.09 7.63 3.73
CA TYR A 37 5.26 7.15 4.83
C TYR A 37 4.06 6.43 4.25
N PHE A 38 3.77 5.23 4.75
CA PHE A 38 2.64 4.42 4.33
C PHE A 38 1.72 4.20 5.52
N LEU A 39 0.44 4.49 5.33
CA LEU A 39 -0.63 4.14 6.25
C LEU A 39 -1.57 3.20 5.51
N SER A 40 -1.75 1.98 5.99
CA SER A 40 -2.67 1.02 5.39
C SER A 40 -3.67 0.51 6.40
N GLY A 41 -4.90 0.30 5.96
CA GLY A 41 -5.94 -0.24 6.80
C GLY A 41 -6.95 -1.01 5.98
N GLY A 42 -7.62 -1.96 6.60
CA GLY A 42 -8.67 -2.70 5.93
C GLY A 42 -9.49 -3.55 6.88
N THR A 43 -10.62 -4.01 6.36
CA THR A 43 -11.58 -4.86 7.05
C THR A 43 -11.92 -6.06 6.18
N GLN A 44 -12.18 -7.19 6.82
CA GLN A 44 -12.66 -8.42 6.19
C GLN A 44 -14.05 -8.73 6.72
N ILE A 45 -15.01 -8.81 5.80
CA ILE A 45 -16.41 -9.10 6.06
C ILE A 45 -16.68 -10.49 5.49
N ALA A 46 -16.90 -11.48 6.36
CA ALA A 46 -17.35 -12.80 5.97
C ALA A 46 -18.87 -12.86 6.00
N PHE A 47 -19.50 -13.23 4.88
CA PHE A 47 -20.95 -13.42 4.80
C PHE A 47 -21.35 -14.84 5.20
N THR A 48 -20.54 -15.80 4.78
CA THR A 48 -20.67 -17.23 5.09
C THR A 48 -19.27 -17.84 5.21
N ASN A 49 -19.18 -19.14 5.51
CA ASN A 49 -17.89 -19.85 5.62
C ASN A 49 -17.06 -19.76 4.33
N ASP A 50 -17.73 -19.67 3.19
CA ASP A 50 -17.07 -19.68 1.88
C ASP A 50 -17.00 -18.29 1.24
N HIS A 51 -17.77 -17.31 1.67
CA HIS A 51 -17.83 -16.00 1.02
C HIS A 51 -17.28 -14.91 1.92
N SER A 52 -16.24 -14.21 1.47
CA SER A 52 -15.72 -13.03 2.17
C SER A 52 -15.36 -11.90 1.23
N VAL A 53 -15.50 -10.66 1.71
CA VAL A 53 -15.03 -9.45 1.06
C VAL A 53 -14.02 -8.76 1.94
N ARG A 54 -12.92 -8.31 1.33
CA ARG A 54 -11.91 -7.45 1.95
C ARG A 54 -11.98 -6.08 1.32
N LEU A 55 -12.15 -5.06 2.15
CA LEU A 55 -12.00 -3.66 1.77
C LEU A 55 -10.75 -3.13 2.44
N SER A 56 -9.88 -2.46 1.68
CA SER A 56 -8.66 -1.88 2.23
C SER A 56 -8.30 -0.57 1.54
N ALA A 57 -7.66 0.31 2.29
CA ALA A 57 -7.08 1.55 1.80
C ALA A 57 -5.59 1.61 2.12
N LEU A 58 -4.82 2.24 1.25
CA LEU A 58 -3.41 2.59 1.43
C LEU A 58 -3.25 4.07 1.14
N ALA A 59 -2.70 4.83 2.08
CA ALA A 59 -2.25 6.18 1.87
C ALA A 59 -0.72 6.19 1.86
N ARG A 60 -0.13 6.82 0.85
CA ARG A 60 1.29 7.08 0.75
C ARG A 60 1.53 8.59 0.78
N PHE A 61 2.33 9.03 1.72
CA PHE A 61 2.81 10.40 1.83
C PHE A 61 4.30 10.42 1.50
N GLU A 62 4.72 11.36 0.67
CA GLU A 62 6.11 11.56 0.32
C GLU A 62 6.43 13.05 0.40
N ASP A 63 7.52 13.39 1.09
CA ASP A 63 7.93 14.78 1.21
C ASP A 63 8.16 15.37 -0.19
N SER A 64 7.49 16.50 -0.48
CA SER A 64 7.54 17.21 -1.77
C SER A 64 6.81 16.55 -2.95
N MET A 65 5.99 15.51 -2.73
CA MET A 65 5.13 14.93 -3.78
C MET A 65 3.65 14.89 -3.37
N GLU A 66 2.76 14.70 -4.34
CA GLU A 66 1.33 14.51 -4.08
C GLU A 66 1.06 13.23 -3.29
N SER A 67 0.13 13.32 -2.34
CA SER A 67 -0.31 12.16 -1.57
C SER A 67 -1.11 11.21 -2.45
N VAL A 68 -0.73 9.93 -2.44
CA VAL A 68 -1.38 8.90 -3.25
C VAL A 68 -2.24 8.01 -2.36
N TYR A 69 -3.45 7.72 -2.80
CA TYR A 69 -4.40 6.87 -2.07
C TYR A 69 -4.85 5.71 -2.95
N ASP A 70 -4.78 4.48 -2.47
CA ASP A 70 -5.33 3.31 -3.13
C ASP A 70 -6.49 2.77 -2.32
N ILE A 71 -7.63 2.54 -2.98
CA ILE A 71 -8.77 1.83 -2.39
C ILE A 71 -8.92 0.51 -3.13
N THR A 72 -8.93 -0.59 -2.40
CA THR A 72 -9.01 -1.95 -2.95
C THR A 72 -10.20 -2.68 -2.36
N ALA A 73 -10.95 -3.35 -3.23
CA ALA A 73 -12.02 -4.26 -2.86
C ALA A 73 -11.74 -5.64 -3.47
N LEU A 74 -11.69 -6.67 -2.65
CA LEU A 74 -11.47 -8.06 -3.06
C LEU A 74 -12.59 -8.94 -2.52
N TYR A 75 -13.18 -9.74 -3.38
CA TYR A 75 -14.10 -10.81 -3.03
C TYR A 75 -13.35 -12.14 -3.10
N ASN A 76 -13.58 -13.02 -2.13
CA ASN A 76 -13.02 -14.36 -2.05
C ASN A 76 -14.14 -15.39 -1.91
N TYR A 77 -14.02 -16.50 -2.63
CA TYR A 77 -14.87 -17.67 -2.56
C TYR A 77 -14.05 -18.92 -2.20
N ALA A 78 -14.27 -19.46 -1.00
CA ALA A 78 -13.72 -20.68 -0.42
C ALA A 78 -12.18 -20.82 -0.53
N GLY A 79 -11.45 -19.72 -0.71
CA GLY A 79 -10.02 -19.73 -1.03
C GLY A 79 -9.67 -20.29 -2.42
N ILE A 80 -10.67 -20.61 -3.24
CA ILE A 80 -10.53 -21.14 -4.59
C ILE A 80 -10.46 -20.00 -5.61
N PHE A 81 -11.26 -18.96 -5.38
CA PHE A 81 -11.39 -17.84 -6.31
C PHE A 81 -11.29 -16.52 -5.57
N THR A 82 -10.50 -15.60 -6.12
CA THR A 82 -10.38 -14.22 -5.65
C THR A 82 -10.54 -13.30 -6.84
N ALA A 83 -11.45 -12.34 -6.75
CA ALA A 83 -11.64 -11.30 -7.75
C ALA A 83 -11.90 -9.95 -7.11
N GLY A 84 -11.49 -8.89 -7.78
CA GLY A 84 -11.71 -7.54 -7.30
C GLY A 84 -10.91 -6.52 -8.08
N GLY A 85 -10.80 -5.33 -7.51
CA GLY A 85 -10.15 -4.22 -8.16
C GLY A 85 -9.61 -3.21 -7.16
N SER A 86 -8.65 -2.43 -7.65
CA SER A 86 -8.09 -1.28 -6.95
C SER A 86 -8.34 -0.02 -7.77
N TYR A 87 -8.67 1.07 -7.09
CA TYR A 87 -8.78 2.39 -7.68
C TYR A 87 -7.79 3.32 -7.02
N ARG A 88 -7.03 4.04 -7.86
CA ARG A 88 -6.11 5.12 -7.49
C ARG A 88 -6.61 6.38 -8.18
N PRO A 89 -7.09 7.39 -7.44
CA PRO A 89 -7.39 8.70 -7.99
C PRO A 89 -6.12 9.46 -8.38
#